data_AF-D9YUU6-F1
#
_entry.id   AF-D9YUU6-F1
#
_cell.length_a   1.000
_cell.length_b   1.000
_cell.length_c   1.000
_cell.angle_alpha   90.00
_cell.angle_beta   90.00
_cell.angle_gamma   90.00
#
_symmetry.space_group_name_H-M   'P 1'
#
loop_
_entity.id
_entity.type
_entity.pdbx_description
1 polymer ?
#
loop_
_entity_poly.entity_id
_entity_poly.type
_entity_poly.pdbx_seq_one_letter_code
_entity_poly.pdbx_strand_id
1 'polypeptide(L)'
;GSNIFLSAPGGEYGTDAPAMVTTDLPGCDMGYNRTDDPSTNRLHNNPQLDATCDYNGVMNGTSSATPNTSGAMALLMSAYPDLSVRDLRDLLARNATRIDAGQQPVQVNYTAANGQPRQVTGLEGWERNAAGLWYSPTYGFGLIDVNKTLTAAANHTPLPPLVQLPAQKVTVPRTEGSIADVGSSATRSSTQVAQALTVEAVQVTVSLDHQRLPDLLIELVSPSGTRSVLLNPNNSLVGQSLDRQQLGYVRTKGLRDMRMLSHKFYGES
;
A
#
# COMPACT_ATOMS: atom_id res chain seq x y z
N GLY A 1 -0.31 2.22 -2.31
CA GLY A 1 0.28 3.29 -1.47
C GLY A 1 1.62 2.85 -0.92
N SER A 2 2.39 3.76 -0.34
CA SER A 2 3.73 3.47 0.23
C SER A 2 3.74 2.53 1.44
N ASN A 3 2.58 2.19 2.00
CA ASN A 3 2.41 1.21 3.06
C ASN A 3 2.10 -0.21 2.56
N ILE A 4 2.01 -0.45 1.25
CA ILE A 4 1.89 -1.81 0.72
C ILE A 4 3.21 -2.54 0.95
N PHE A 5 3.15 -3.72 1.55
CA PHE A 5 4.34 -4.55 1.79
C PHE A 5 4.59 -5.51 0.63
N LEU A 6 3.58 -6.26 0.19
CA LEU A 6 3.64 -7.26 -0.89
C LEU A 6 2.35 -7.23 -1.71
N SER A 7 2.41 -7.81 -2.91
CA SER A 7 1.27 -8.16 -3.74
C SER A 7 0.97 -9.66 -3.64
N ALA A 8 -0.31 -10.02 -3.72
CA ALA A 8 -0.77 -11.40 -3.71
C ALA A 8 -2.02 -11.56 -4.60
N PRO A 9 -2.32 -12.78 -5.08
CA PRO A 9 -3.48 -13.01 -5.94
C PRO A 9 -4.80 -12.54 -5.31
N GLY A 10 -5.53 -11.71 -6.06
CA GLY A 10 -6.90 -11.30 -5.72
C GLY A 10 -7.88 -11.39 -6.89
N GLY A 11 -7.37 -11.47 -8.13
CA GLY A 11 -8.16 -11.57 -9.34
C GLY A 11 -9.02 -10.33 -9.65
N GLU A 12 -9.85 -10.47 -10.69
CA GLU A 12 -10.86 -9.50 -11.13
C GLU A 12 -12.23 -9.91 -10.60
N TYR A 13 -13.19 -10.35 -11.42
CA TYR A 13 -14.58 -10.61 -10.97
C TYR A 13 -15.06 -12.05 -11.18
N GLY A 14 -14.27 -12.90 -11.84
CA GLY A 14 -14.67 -14.28 -12.12
C GLY A 14 -15.69 -14.40 -13.26
N THR A 15 -15.94 -13.32 -13.97
CA THR A 15 -16.85 -13.24 -15.12
C THR A 15 -16.04 -13.18 -16.42
N ASP A 16 -15.58 -11.98 -16.81
CA ASP A 16 -14.78 -11.76 -18.02
C ASP A 16 -13.30 -12.08 -17.81
N ALA A 17 -12.84 -12.04 -16.56
CA ALA A 17 -11.48 -12.34 -16.16
C ALA A 17 -11.46 -13.13 -14.84
N PRO A 18 -10.41 -13.94 -14.58
CA PRO A 18 -10.36 -14.80 -13.40
C PRO A 18 -10.47 -14.07 -12.06
N ALA A 19 -11.22 -14.65 -11.13
CA ALA A 19 -11.19 -14.34 -9.69
C ALA A 19 -10.77 -15.60 -8.90
N MET A 20 -11.07 -15.67 -7.61
CA MET A 20 -10.71 -16.81 -6.77
C MET A 20 -11.82 -17.86 -6.76
N VAL A 21 -11.47 -19.08 -7.16
CA VAL A 21 -12.28 -20.26 -6.82
C VAL A 21 -12.02 -20.62 -5.37
N THR A 22 -13.07 -20.67 -4.55
CA THR A 22 -12.97 -20.92 -3.11
C THR A 22 -14.25 -21.57 -2.57
N THR A 23 -14.21 -22.04 -1.33
CA THR A 23 -15.40 -22.50 -0.59
C THR A 23 -16.44 -21.41 -0.49
N ASP A 24 -17.71 -21.79 -0.61
CA ASP A 24 -18.87 -20.93 -0.39
C ASP A 24 -19.66 -21.33 0.86
N LEU A 25 -20.74 -20.60 1.16
CA LEU A 25 -21.74 -21.10 2.11
C LEU A 25 -22.42 -22.35 1.50
N PRO A 26 -22.58 -23.44 2.27
CA PRO A 26 -23.11 -24.68 1.71
C PRO A 26 -24.56 -24.55 1.24
N GLY A 27 -24.89 -25.27 0.16
CA GLY A 27 -26.24 -25.29 -0.41
C GLY A 27 -26.51 -24.20 -1.45
N CYS A 28 -27.35 -24.51 -2.44
CA CYS A 28 -27.68 -23.61 -3.56
C CYS A 28 -28.68 -22.48 -3.21
N ASP A 29 -28.96 -22.27 -1.93
CA ASP A 29 -29.82 -21.21 -1.39
C ASP A 29 -29.04 -20.17 -0.58
N MET A 30 -27.73 -20.36 -0.39
CA MET A 30 -26.86 -19.48 0.40
C MET A 30 -25.56 -19.18 -0.36
N GLY A 31 -24.83 -18.16 0.10
CA GLY A 31 -23.49 -17.87 -0.45
C GLY A 31 -23.52 -17.10 -1.77
N TYR A 32 -22.37 -17.01 -2.44
CA TYR A 32 -22.24 -16.33 -3.73
C TYR A 32 -22.80 -17.16 -4.90
N ASN A 33 -22.66 -18.48 -4.83
CA ASN A 33 -23.20 -19.46 -5.76
C ASN A 33 -24.56 -19.92 -5.26
N ARG A 34 -25.59 -19.14 -5.56
CA ARG A 34 -26.97 -19.49 -5.21
C ARG A 34 -27.92 -19.25 -6.35
N THR A 35 -29.04 -19.95 -6.30
CA THR A 35 -30.02 -20.01 -7.40
C THR A 35 -30.59 -18.61 -7.75
N ASP A 36 -30.75 -17.74 -6.75
CA ASP A 36 -31.36 -16.40 -6.90
C ASP A 36 -30.35 -15.28 -7.19
N ASP A 37 -29.05 -15.58 -7.28
CA ASP A 37 -27.98 -14.63 -7.57
C ASP A 37 -27.03 -15.18 -8.65
N PRO A 38 -27.50 -15.27 -9.91
CA PRO A 38 -26.76 -15.94 -10.96
C PRO A 38 -25.51 -15.17 -11.37
N SER A 39 -24.42 -15.90 -11.61
CA SER A 39 -23.19 -15.39 -12.21
C SER A 39 -22.94 -16.01 -13.58
N THR A 40 -22.17 -15.32 -14.43
CA THR A 40 -21.64 -15.90 -15.68
C THR A 40 -20.47 -16.86 -15.44
N ASN A 41 -19.97 -16.94 -14.20
CA ASN A 41 -18.94 -17.90 -13.83
C ASN A 41 -19.44 -19.34 -13.99
N ARG A 42 -18.72 -20.16 -14.76
CA ARG A 42 -19.15 -21.52 -15.13
C ARG A 42 -19.18 -22.53 -13.98
N LEU A 43 -18.64 -22.20 -12.81
CA LEU A 43 -18.77 -23.03 -11.61
C LEU A 43 -20.15 -22.84 -10.97
N HIS A 44 -20.75 -21.66 -11.11
CA HIS A 44 -22.02 -21.33 -10.47
C HIS A 44 -23.19 -22.06 -11.12
N ASN A 45 -24.14 -22.53 -10.31
CA ASN A 45 -25.30 -23.31 -10.74
C ASN A 45 -24.95 -24.47 -11.70
N ASN A 46 -23.79 -25.11 -11.48
CA ASN A 46 -23.29 -26.16 -12.36
C ASN A 46 -23.42 -27.55 -11.69
N PRO A 47 -24.46 -28.33 -12.02
CA PRO A 47 -24.68 -29.63 -11.39
C PRO A 47 -23.63 -30.70 -11.73
N GLN A 48 -22.78 -30.46 -12.74
CA GLN A 48 -21.70 -31.40 -13.11
C GLN A 48 -20.45 -31.19 -12.26
N LEU A 49 -20.18 -29.95 -11.83
CA LEU A 49 -18.96 -29.59 -11.11
C LEU A 49 -19.20 -29.30 -9.63
N ASP A 50 -20.36 -28.76 -9.29
CA ASP A 50 -20.71 -28.30 -7.94
C ASP A 50 -22.23 -28.42 -7.70
N ALA A 51 -22.70 -29.66 -7.56
CA ALA A 51 -24.13 -29.98 -7.45
C ALA A 51 -24.82 -29.41 -6.21
N THR A 52 -24.05 -29.09 -5.17
CA THR A 52 -24.53 -28.53 -3.89
C THR A 52 -24.18 -27.06 -3.73
N CYS A 53 -23.55 -26.44 -4.74
CA CYS A 53 -23.13 -25.05 -4.73
C CYS A 53 -22.18 -24.70 -3.57
N ASP A 54 -21.36 -25.65 -3.12
CA ASP A 54 -20.46 -25.49 -1.97
C ASP A 54 -19.20 -24.68 -2.31
N TYR A 55 -19.03 -24.27 -3.58
CA TYR A 55 -17.92 -23.47 -4.07
C TYR A 55 -18.39 -22.29 -4.92
N ASN A 56 -17.59 -21.23 -4.96
CA ASN A 56 -17.83 -20.10 -5.83
C ASN A 56 -16.56 -19.72 -6.60
N GLY A 57 -16.71 -19.05 -7.74
CA GLY A 57 -15.60 -18.57 -8.58
C GLY A 57 -15.48 -17.06 -8.67
N VAL A 58 -16.14 -16.31 -7.77
CA VAL A 58 -16.32 -14.85 -7.88
C VAL A 58 -15.71 -14.05 -6.71
N MET A 59 -15.24 -14.73 -5.65
CA MET A 59 -14.54 -14.05 -4.56
C MET A 59 -13.26 -13.38 -5.07
N ASN A 60 -13.01 -12.12 -4.68
CA ASN A 60 -11.95 -11.32 -5.29
C ASN A 60 -11.32 -10.27 -4.36
N GLY A 61 -10.56 -9.35 -4.96
CA GLY A 61 -10.09 -8.11 -4.37
C GLY A 61 -8.93 -8.27 -3.37
N THR A 62 -8.60 -7.19 -2.68
CA THR A 62 -7.62 -7.24 -1.58
C THR A 62 -8.08 -8.15 -0.43
N SER A 63 -9.39 -8.36 -0.31
CA SER A 63 -10.00 -9.39 0.54
C SER A 63 -9.53 -10.80 0.21
N SER A 64 -9.13 -11.07 -1.04
CA SER A 64 -8.54 -12.34 -1.48
C SER A 64 -7.00 -12.34 -1.48
N ALA A 65 -6.36 -11.19 -1.71
CA ALA A 65 -4.92 -11.06 -1.53
C ALA A 65 -4.47 -11.35 -0.08
N THR A 66 -5.31 -10.98 0.89
CA THR A 66 -5.06 -11.19 2.32
C THR A 66 -4.97 -12.68 2.72
N PRO A 67 -5.94 -13.56 2.42
CA PRO A 67 -5.83 -14.99 2.72
C PRO A 67 -4.74 -15.68 1.88
N ASN A 68 -4.47 -15.25 0.64
CA ASN A 68 -3.31 -15.76 -0.11
C ASN A 68 -1.98 -15.46 0.61
N THR A 69 -1.83 -14.24 1.12
CA THR A 69 -0.67 -13.86 1.95
C THR A 69 -0.63 -14.65 3.26
N SER A 70 -1.80 -14.90 3.87
CA SER A 70 -1.90 -15.67 5.12
C SER A 70 -1.50 -17.13 4.91
N GLY A 71 -1.94 -17.76 3.80
CA GLY A 71 -1.52 -19.10 3.41
C GLY A 71 -0.03 -19.18 3.13
N ALA A 72 0.54 -18.20 2.40
CA ALA A 72 1.98 -18.11 2.19
C ALA A 72 2.75 -17.99 3.52
N MET A 73 2.29 -17.13 4.43
CA MET A 73 2.90 -16.99 5.76
C MET A 73 2.83 -18.30 6.56
N ALA A 74 1.70 -19.00 6.52
CA ALA A 74 1.52 -20.29 7.19
C ALA A 74 2.46 -21.37 6.63
N LEU A 75 2.70 -21.40 5.31
CA LEU A 75 3.67 -22.31 4.69
C LEU A 75 5.10 -22.03 5.14
N LEU A 76 5.48 -20.75 5.26
CA LEU A 76 6.81 -20.39 5.76
C LEU A 76 6.96 -20.73 7.25
N MET A 77 5.95 -20.44 8.05
CA MET A 77 5.94 -20.75 9.49
C MET A 77 5.96 -22.27 9.75
N SER A 78 5.29 -23.08 8.93
CA SER A 78 5.33 -24.53 9.10
C SER A 78 6.68 -25.14 8.74
N ALA A 79 7.40 -24.55 7.77
CA ALA A 79 8.74 -24.99 7.39
C ALA A 79 9.83 -24.47 8.34
N TYR A 80 9.68 -23.25 8.86
CA TYR A 80 10.66 -22.57 9.72
C TYR A 80 9.99 -21.96 10.96
N PRO A 81 9.55 -22.79 11.92
CA PRO A 81 8.72 -22.35 13.05
C PRO A 81 9.41 -21.41 14.03
N ASP A 82 10.75 -21.41 14.05
CA ASP A 82 11.54 -20.58 14.97
C ASP A 82 11.85 -19.17 14.41
N LEU A 83 11.55 -18.91 13.13
CA LEU A 83 11.75 -17.59 12.53
C LEU A 83 10.70 -16.59 13.01
N SER A 84 11.15 -15.38 13.37
CA SER A 84 10.22 -14.33 13.79
C SER A 84 9.39 -13.83 12.60
N VAL A 85 8.25 -13.18 12.88
CA VAL A 85 7.45 -12.51 11.84
C VAL A 85 8.28 -11.50 11.03
N ARG A 86 9.27 -10.85 11.67
CA ARG A 86 10.17 -9.91 10.99
C ARG A 86 11.13 -10.61 10.03
N ASP A 87 11.64 -11.78 10.42
CA ASP A 87 12.48 -12.61 9.54
C ASP A 87 11.70 -13.07 8.32
N LEU A 88 10.47 -13.56 8.53
CA LEU A 88 9.59 -13.98 7.43
C LEU A 88 9.25 -12.82 6.49
N ARG A 89 9.06 -11.62 7.03
CA ARG A 89 8.87 -10.39 6.24
C ARG A 89 10.11 -10.02 5.43
N ASP A 90 11.30 -10.05 6.03
CA ASP A 90 12.56 -9.77 5.33
C ASP A 90 12.78 -10.74 4.16
N LEU A 91 12.58 -12.03 4.43
CA LEU A 91 12.67 -13.08 3.42
C LEU A 91 11.66 -12.85 2.29
N LEU A 92 10.40 -12.56 2.59
CA LEU A 92 9.40 -12.26 1.56
C LEU A 92 9.77 -11.01 0.75
N ALA A 93 10.18 -9.92 1.40
CA ALA A 93 10.55 -8.67 0.74
C ALA A 93 11.73 -8.85 -0.24
N ARG A 94 12.76 -9.59 0.16
CA ARG A 94 13.96 -9.83 -0.67
C ARG A 94 13.72 -10.82 -1.80
N ASN A 95 12.73 -11.70 -1.66
CA ASN A 95 12.48 -12.78 -2.60
C ASN A 95 11.24 -12.57 -3.48
N ALA A 96 10.42 -11.56 -3.22
CA ALA A 96 9.27 -11.21 -4.04
C ALA A 96 9.63 -11.02 -5.52
N THR A 97 8.66 -11.34 -6.39
CA THR A 97 8.79 -11.19 -7.83
C THR A 97 8.38 -9.78 -8.26
N ARG A 98 9.26 -9.10 -8.99
CA ARG A 98 9.00 -7.79 -9.59
C ARG A 98 8.12 -7.92 -10.84
N ILE A 99 6.81 -8.08 -10.63
CA ILE A 99 5.80 -8.10 -11.69
C ILE A 99 5.56 -6.68 -12.26
N ASP A 100 5.08 -6.60 -13.50
CA ASP A 100 4.76 -5.32 -14.18
C ASP A 100 5.93 -4.31 -14.08
N ALA A 101 7.15 -4.78 -14.37
CA ALA A 101 8.37 -4.01 -14.17
C ALA A 101 8.44 -2.73 -15.03
N GLY A 102 7.61 -2.62 -16.06
CA GLY A 102 7.52 -1.46 -16.96
C GLY A 102 6.50 -0.41 -16.53
N GLN A 103 5.78 -0.61 -15.42
CA GLN A 103 4.77 0.34 -14.93
C GLN A 103 5.36 1.75 -14.79
N GLN A 104 4.80 2.69 -15.55
CA GLN A 104 5.23 4.09 -15.53
C GLN A 104 4.64 4.82 -14.31
N PRO A 105 5.36 5.81 -13.75
CA PRO A 105 4.81 6.65 -12.71
C PRO A 105 3.60 7.45 -13.22
N VAL A 106 2.63 7.69 -12.34
CA VAL A 106 1.50 8.57 -12.62
C VAL A 106 1.94 10.01 -12.35
N GLN A 107 1.95 10.82 -13.40
CA GLN A 107 2.34 12.23 -13.34
C GLN A 107 1.13 13.13 -13.10
N VAL A 108 1.33 14.19 -12.32
CA VAL A 108 0.39 15.30 -12.11
C VAL A 108 0.99 16.54 -12.75
N ASN A 109 0.25 17.10 -13.72
CA ASN A 109 0.65 18.30 -14.44
C ASN A 109 -0.21 19.49 -13.98
N TYR A 110 0.42 20.64 -13.74
CA TYR A 110 -0.27 21.88 -13.39
C TYR A 110 0.57 23.10 -13.75
N THR A 111 -0.06 24.27 -13.87
CA THR A 111 0.64 25.55 -14.00
C THR A 111 0.81 26.15 -12.62
N ALA A 112 2.05 26.35 -12.19
CA ALA A 112 2.33 26.95 -10.89
C ALA A 112 1.93 28.43 -10.85
N ALA A 113 1.76 28.99 -9.65
CA ALA A 113 1.37 30.39 -9.46
C ALA A 113 2.32 31.42 -10.12
N ASN A 114 3.56 31.03 -10.40
CA ASN A 114 4.54 31.85 -11.14
C ASN A 114 4.43 31.71 -12.68
N GLY A 115 3.38 31.06 -13.18
CA GLY A 115 3.12 30.83 -14.60
C GLY A 115 3.90 29.67 -15.23
N GLN A 116 4.78 29.00 -14.48
CA GLN A 116 5.60 27.92 -15.03
C GLN A 116 4.86 26.57 -15.01
N PRO A 117 4.90 25.78 -16.09
CA PRO A 117 4.36 24.43 -16.08
C PRO A 117 5.19 23.55 -15.14
N ARG A 118 4.51 22.68 -14.40
CA ARG A 118 5.12 21.69 -13.52
C ARG A 118 4.56 20.32 -13.80
N GLN A 119 5.45 19.33 -13.70
CA GLN A 119 5.12 17.92 -13.70
C GLN A 119 5.74 17.31 -12.44
N VAL A 120 4.93 16.65 -11.63
CA VAL A 120 5.36 15.96 -10.41
C VAL A 120 4.80 14.55 -10.38
N THR A 121 5.52 13.62 -9.76
CA THR A 121 5.05 12.24 -9.58
C THR A 121 4.01 12.19 -8.47
N GLY A 122 2.77 11.81 -8.83
CA GLY A 122 1.67 11.60 -7.89
C GLY A 122 1.61 10.17 -7.35
N LEU A 123 2.11 9.21 -8.11
CA LEU A 123 2.31 7.81 -7.71
C LEU A 123 3.51 7.23 -8.45
N GLU A 124 4.46 6.68 -7.73
CA GLU A 124 5.68 6.10 -8.32
C GLU A 124 5.42 4.79 -9.06
N GLY A 125 6.27 4.49 -10.04
CA GLY A 125 6.39 3.13 -10.58
C GLY A 125 7.33 2.28 -9.71
N TRP A 126 8.07 1.36 -10.33
CA TRP A 126 9.16 0.64 -9.67
C TRP A 126 10.39 1.51 -9.49
N GLU A 127 10.85 1.66 -8.26
CA GLU A 127 12.08 2.38 -7.92
C GLU A 127 12.97 1.54 -7.01
N ARG A 128 14.29 1.70 -7.17
CA ARG A 128 15.30 1.04 -6.34
C ARG A 128 15.81 2.01 -5.30
N ASN A 129 15.73 1.64 -4.03
CA ASN A 129 16.18 2.47 -2.91
C ASN A 129 17.71 2.42 -2.75
N ALA A 130 18.27 3.19 -1.81
CA ALA A 130 19.72 3.29 -1.62
C ALA A 130 20.36 2.00 -1.07
N ALA A 131 19.57 1.12 -0.45
CA ALA A 131 19.98 -0.21 0.00
C ALA A 131 19.88 -1.27 -1.12
N GLY A 132 19.43 -0.89 -2.31
CA GLY A 132 19.33 -1.77 -3.47
C GLY A 132 18.06 -2.62 -3.52
N LEU A 133 17.04 -2.34 -2.70
CA LEU A 133 15.74 -3.00 -2.76
C LEU A 133 14.80 -2.29 -3.75
N TRP A 134 14.10 -3.09 -4.55
CA TRP A 134 13.04 -2.61 -5.42
C TRP A 134 11.73 -2.46 -4.64
N TYR A 135 11.03 -1.37 -4.88
CA TYR A 135 9.74 -1.09 -4.28
C TYR A 135 8.84 -0.33 -5.25
N SER A 136 7.54 -0.62 -5.23
CA SER A 136 6.50 0.22 -5.86
C SER A 136 5.32 0.39 -4.91
N PRO A 137 4.63 1.55 -4.92
CA PRO A 137 3.43 1.73 -4.13
C PRO A 137 2.25 0.86 -4.64
N THR A 138 2.34 0.30 -5.84
CA THR A 138 1.33 -0.62 -6.40
C THR A 138 1.51 -2.05 -5.89
N TYR A 139 2.76 -2.55 -5.90
CA TYR A 139 3.05 -3.97 -5.64
C TYR A 139 3.86 -4.22 -4.35
N GLY A 140 4.23 -3.17 -3.61
CA GLY A 140 5.16 -3.28 -2.49
C GLY A 140 6.54 -3.71 -2.96
N PHE A 141 7.14 -4.69 -2.27
CA PHE A 141 8.36 -5.37 -2.72
C PHE A 141 8.12 -6.31 -3.92
N GLY A 142 6.87 -6.69 -4.18
CA GLY A 142 6.47 -7.50 -5.33
C GLY A 142 5.46 -8.59 -4.99
N LEU A 143 5.19 -9.44 -5.97
CA LEU A 143 4.35 -10.62 -5.82
C LEU A 143 5.05 -11.67 -4.94
N ILE A 144 4.32 -12.25 -3.99
CA ILE A 144 4.81 -13.34 -3.15
C ILE A 144 5.36 -14.50 -4.00
N ASP A 145 6.58 -14.93 -3.69
CA ASP A 145 7.20 -16.15 -4.22
C ASP A 145 7.59 -17.07 -3.05
N VAL A 146 6.70 -18.01 -2.71
CA VAL A 146 6.90 -18.92 -1.57
C VAL A 146 8.11 -19.81 -1.77
N ASN A 147 8.33 -20.32 -2.99
CA ASN A 147 9.42 -21.26 -3.27
C ASN A 147 10.79 -20.59 -3.13
N LYS A 148 10.95 -19.40 -3.71
CA LYS A 148 12.18 -18.63 -3.60
C LYS A 148 12.43 -18.20 -2.15
N THR A 149 11.36 -17.87 -1.42
CA THR A 149 11.44 -17.51 0.01
C THR A 149 11.88 -18.71 0.87
N LEU A 150 11.29 -19.90 0.68
CA LEU A 150 11.69 -21.13 1.37
C LEU A 150 13.15 -21.52 1.08
N THR A 151 13.60 -21.31 -0.16
CA THR A 151 14.98 -21.57 -0.58
C THR A 151 15.95 -20.62 0.14
N ALA A 152 15.62 -19.33 0.21
CA ALA A 152 16.44 -18.35 0.91
C ALA A 152 16.44 -18.56 2.43
N ALA A 153 15.31 -18.99 3.00
CA ALA A 153 15.14 -19.22 4.44
C ALA A 153 16.12 -20.25 5.01
N ALA A 154 16.57 -21.21 4.21
CA ALA A 154 17.52 -22.25 4.62
C ALA A 154 18.87 -21.69 5.12
N ASN A 155 19.25 -20.49 4.65
CA ASN A 155 20.49 -19.81 5.02
C ASN A 155 20.22 -18.45 5.71
N HIS A 156 19.01 -18.24 6.21
CA HIS A 156 18.63 -16.97 6.83
C HIS A 156 19.32 -16.80 8.18
N THR A 157 19.89 -15.61 8.41
CA THR A 157 20.36 -15.20 9.73
C THR A 157 19.30 -14.33 10.38
N PRO A 158 18.80 -14.67 11.58
CA PRO A 158 17.78 -13.87 12.25
C PRO A 158 18.16 -12.40 12.37
N LEU A 159 17.19 -11.52 12.10
CA LEU A 159 17.35 -10.09 12.27
C LEU A 159 17.62 -9.76 13.76
N PRO A 160 18.39 -8.68 14.03
CA PRO A 160 18.52 -8.18 15.40
C PRO A 160 17.14 -7.79 15.98
N PRO A 161 17.00 -7.64 17.31
CA PRO A 161 15.76 -7.18 17.92
C PRO A 161 15.25 -5.87 17.31
N LEU A 162 13.92 -5.74 17.19
CA LEU A 162 13.31 -4.51 16.70
C LEU A 162 13.65 -3.34 17.62
N VAL A 163 14.09 -2.22 17.02
CA VAL A 163 14.25 -0.94 17.70
C VAL A 163 13.16 0.00 17.21
N GLN A 164 12.32 0.47 18.13
CA GLN A 164 11.34 1.54 17.87
C GLN A 164 11.88 2.84 18.43
N LEU A 165 12.25 3.77 17.55
CA LEU A 165 12.72 5.08 17.96
C LEU A 165 11.58 5.93 18.56
N PRO A 166 11.86 6.76 19.58
CA PRO A 166 10.89 7.74 20.06
C PRO A 166 10.41 8.65 18.92
N ALA A 167 9.12 9.00 18.93
CA ALA A 167 8.57 9.91 17.94
C ALA A 167 9.24 11.29 18.04
N GLN A 168 9.81 11.77 16.94
CA GLN A 168 10.33 13.13 16.83
C GLN A 168 9.25 14.04 16.26
N LYS A 169 8.80 15.02 17.05
CA LYS A 169 7.79 16.01 16.62
C LYS A 169 8.47 17.30 16.20
N VAL A 170 8.15 17.77 15.00
CA VAL A 170 8.55 19.10 14.52
C VAL A 170 7.32 20.00 14.48
N THR A 171 7.42 21.15 15.12
CA THR A 171 6.41 22.21 15.03
C THR A 171 6.90 23.24 14.03
N VAL A 172 6.19 23.39 12.91
CA VAL A 172 6.55 24.31 11.84
C VAL A 172 5.89 25.68 12.10
N PRO A 173 6.65 26.78 12.19
CA PRO A 173 6.09 28.12 12.29
C PRO A 173 5.23 28.46 11.07
N ARG A 174 4.16 29.25 11.24
CA ARG A 174 3.27 29.62 10.12
C ARG A 174 4.00 30.30 8.96
N THR A 175 5.06 31.05 9.25
CA THR A 175 5.90 31.74 8.25
C THR A 175 6.64 30.78 7.32
N GLU A 176 6.91 29.55 7.77
CA GLU A 176 7.64 28.52 7.02
C GLU A 176 6.71 27.40 6.52
N GLY A 177 5.57 27.19 7.20
CA GLY A 177 4.60 26.13 6.92
C GLY A 177 3.48 26.52 5.93
N SER A 178 3.60 27.66 5.25
CA SER A 178 2.60 28.07 4.25
C SER A 178 2.60 27.11 3.07
N ILE A 179 1.41 26.62 2.69
CA ILE A 179 1.20 25.78 1.51
C ILE A 179 0.45 26.63 0.48
N ALA A 180 1.16 27.08 -0.55
CA ALA A 180 0.57 27.90 -1.60
C ALA A 180 -0.28 27.03 -2.54
N ASP A 181 -1.42 27.57 -3.00
CA ASP A 181 -2.16 26.99 -4.11
C ASP A 181 -1.24 26.91 -5.35
N VAL A 182 -1.30 25.78 -6.05
CA VAL A 182 -0.43 25.46 -7.20
C VAL A 182 1.04 25.89 -6.98
N GLY A 183 1.62 25.49 -5.85
CA GLY A 183 2.96 25.92 -5.44
C GLY A 183 4.07 25.61 -6.46
N SER A 184 4.98 26.56 -6.66
CA SER A 184 6.16 26.40 -7.52
C SER A 184 7.23 25.48 -6.92
N SER A 185 7.16 25.21 -5.61
CA SER A 185 7.99 24.26 -4.88
C SER A 185 7.21 23.66 -3.70
N ALA A 186 7.70 22.58 -3.11
CA ALA A 186 7.09 21.96 -1.95
C ALA A 186 7.43 22.74 -0.66
N THR A 187 6.46 22.89 0.23
CA THR A 187 6.69 23.29 1.63
C THR A 187 7.42 22.14 2.33
N ARG A 188 8.57 22.43 2.97
CA ARG A 188 9.45 21.42 3.55
C ARG A 188 9.61 21.62 5.05
N SER A 189 9.67 20.51 5.75
CA SER A 189 10.10 20.42 7.15
C SER A 189 11.04 19.22 7.28
N SER A 190 12.05 19.33 8.13
CA SER A 190 13.04 18.27 8.33
C SER A 190 13.22 17.98 9.82
N THR A 191 13.69 16.77 10.09
CA THR A 191 14.15 16.35 11.42
C THR A 191 15.36 15.43 11.23
N GLN A 192 16.21 15.33 12.25
CA GLN A 192 17.42 14.52 12.21
C GLN A 192 17.29 13.32 13.16
N VAL A 193 17.43 12.13 12.60
CA VAL A 193 17.58 10.90 13.36
C VAL A 193 19.08 10.67 13.58
N ALA A 194 19.54 10.90 14.82
CA ALA A 194 20.96 10.78 15.16
C ALA A 194 21.41 9.33 15.38
N GLN A 195 20.48 8.43 15.70
CA GLN A 195 20.79 7.03 15.95
C GLN A 195 20.97 6.27 14.63
N ALA A 196 22.13 5.65 14.46
CA ALA A 196 22.35 4.73 13.34
C ALA A 196 21.43 3.51 13.48
N LEU A 197 20.64 3.24 12.44
CA LEU A 197 19.72 2.11 12.40
C LEU A 197 19.51 1.66 10.95
N THR A 198 19.30 0.36 10.73
CA THR A 198 18.78 -0.12 9.44
C THR A 198 17.26 -0.03 9.47
N VAL A 199 16.68 0.73 8.53
CA VAL A 199 15.25 1.02 8.51
C VAL A 199 14.44 -0.20 8.04
N GLU A 200 13.37 -0.54 8.77
CA GLU A 200 12.34 -1.51 8.31
C GLU A 200 11.08 -0.80 7.79
N ALA A 201 10.64 0.24 8.48
CA ALA A 201 9.52 1.09 8.07
C ALA A 201 9.62 2.46 8.76
N VAL A 202 9.01 3.48 8.17
CA VAL A 202 8.91 4.81 8.77
C VAL A 202 7.44 5.19 8.92
N GLN A 203 7.04 5.66 10.10
CA GLN A 203 5.73 6.25 10.36
C GLN A 203 5.83 7.76 10.42
N VAL A 204 4.86 8.45 9.82
CA VAL A 204 4.74 9.91 9.86
C VAL A 204 3.33 10.29 10.23
N THR A 205 3.18 11.19 11.21
CA THR A 205 1.91 11.83 11.56
C THR A 205 1.91 13.28 11.11
N VAL A 206 0.90 13.70 10.35
CA VAL A 206 0.81 15.06 9.82
C VAL A 206 -0.42 15.78 10.34
N SER A 207 -0.22 17.02 10.78
CA SER A 207 -1.25 17.99 11.15
C SER A 207 -1.07 19.25 10.32
N LEU A 208 -2.11 19.65 9.58
CA LEU A 208 -2.11 20.86 8.73
C LEU A 208 -3.52 21.37 8.50
N ASP A 209 -3.65 22.62 8.06
CA ASP A 209 -4.90 23.20 7.58
C ASP A 209 -4.85 23.35 6.06
N HIS A 210 -5.89 22.91 5.36
CA HIS A 210 -6.05 23.06 3.91
C HIS A 210 -7.53 22.92 3.56
N GLN A 211 -8.05 23.77 2.66
CA GLN A 211 -9.50 23.84 2.39
C GLN A 211 -10.00 22.81 1.37
N ARG A 212 -9.09 22.13 0.67
CA ARG A 212 -9.39 21.03 -0.25
C ARG A 212 -8.30 19.96 -0.15
N LEU A 213 -8.42 19.05 0.83
CA LEU A 213 -7.41 18.06 1.16
C LEU A 213 -6.88 17.21 -0.04
N PRO A 214 -7.71 16.80 -1.02
CA PRO A 214 -7.23 16.00 -2.14
C PRO A 214 -6.20 16.70 -3.05
N ASP A 215 -5.99 18.01 -2.93
CA ASP A 215 -4.95 18.72 -3.70
C ASP A 215 -3.54 18.42 -3.19
N LEU A 216 -3.42 17.90 -1.97
CA LEU A 216 -2.13 17.72 -1.32
C LEU A 216 -1.41 16.46 -1.82
N LEU A 217 -0.17 16.65 -2.27
CA LEU A 217 0.83 15.59 -2.41
C LEU A 217 1.74 15.64 -1.17
N ILE A 218 1.79 14.55 -0.40
CA ILE A 218 2.67 14.44 0.78
C ILE A 218 3.74 13.41 0.47
N GLU A 219 5.01 13.78 0.65
CA GLU A 219 6.16 12.95 0.33
C GLU A 219 7.19 13.02 1.47
N LEU A 220 7.89 11.91 1.71
CA LEU A 220 9.02 11.80 2.61
C LEU A 220 10.31 11.56 1.82
N VAL A 221 11.41 12.18 2.25
CA VAL A 221 12.74 12.00 1.67
C VAL A 221 13.71 11.48 2.74
N SER A 222 14.43 10.40 2.47
CA SER A 222 15.44 9.84 3.38
C SER A 222 16.77 10.61 3.29
N PRO A 223 17.70 10.41 4.24
CA PRO A 223 19.05 11.00 4.17
C PRO A 223 19.80 10.65 2.88
N SER A 224 19.53 9.49 2.28
CA SER A 224 20.12 9.04 1.02
C SER A 224 19.49 9.68 -0.22
N GLY A 225 18.46 10.52 -0.04
CA GLY A 225 17.74 11.19 -1.13
C GLY A 225 16.60 10.37 -1.73
N THR A 226 16.35 9.15 -1.25
CA THR A 226 15.21 8.32 -1.67
C THR A 226 13.91 9.03 -1.32
N ARG A 227 12.94 9.02 -2.24
CA ARG A 227 11.64 9.68 -2.10
C ARG A 227 10.53 8.64 -1.99
N SER A 228 9.51 8.95 -1.21
CA SER A 228 8.31 8.12 -1.07
C SER A 228 7.06 9.00 -0.93
N VAL A 229 6.11 8.87 -1.84
CA VAL A 229 4.80 9.49 -1.75
C VAL A 229 4.01 8.79 -0.63
N LEU A 230 3.72 9.52 0.43
CA LEU A 230 2.94 9.05 1.58
C LEU A 230 1.44 9.16 1.32
N LEU A 231 1.03 10.25 0.67
CA LEU A 231 -0.35 10.51 0.26
C LEU A 231 -0.35 11.09 -1.14
N ASN A 232 -0.90 10.33 -2.09
CA ASN A 232 -1.12 10.79 -3.44
C ASN A 232 -2.30 11.80 -3.50
N PRO A 233 -2.24 12.80 -4.37
CA PRO A 233 -3.35 13.74 -4.57
C PRO A 233 -4.56 13.04 -5.23
N ASN A 234 -5.66 13.76 -5.35
CA ASN A 234 -6.95 13.32 -5.91
C ASN A 234 -7.54 12.09 -5.19
N ASN A 235 -7.21 11.94 -3.91
CA ASN A 235 -7.75 10.87 -3.06
C ASN A 235 -9.17 11.18 -2.55
N SER A 236 -9.74 10.24 -1.82
CA SER A 236 -11.14 10.28 -1.35
C SER A 236 -11.42 11.23 -0.18
N LEU A 237 -10.47 12.06 0.26
CA LEU A 237 -10.67 13.03 1.35
C LEU A 237 -11.53 14.24 0.94
N VAL A 238 -12.64 14.00 0.25
CA VAL A 238 -13.58 14.98 -0.32
C VAL A 238 -14.62 15.48 0.69
N GLY A 239 -14.52 15.06 1.95
CA GLY A 239 -15.49 15.38 3.00
C GLY A 239 -15.72 16.88 3.21
N GLN A 240 -14.73 17.73 2.92
CA GLN A 240 -14.88 19.19 3.01
C GLN A 240 -15.88 19.73 1.98
N SER A 241 -15.88 19.18 0.77
CA SER A 241 -16.84 19.52 -0.28
C SER A 241 -18.24 18.99 0.04
N LEU A 242 -18.32 17.74 0.54
CA LEU A 242 -19.58 17.13 0.97
C LEU A 242 -20.21 17.88 2.14
N ASP A 243 -19.44 18.25 3.15
CA ASP A 243 -19.88 19.05 4.29
C ASP A 243 -20.46 20.39 3.83
N ARG A 244 -19.75 21.10 2.94
CA ARG A 244 -20.24 22.36 2.38
C ARG A 244 -21.57 22.18 1.66
N GLN A 245 -21.73 21.09 0.90
CA GLN A 245 -22.95 20.80 0.15
C GLN A 245 -24.12 20.41 1.06
N GLN A 246 -23.89 19.56 2.06
CA GLN A 246 -24.94 18.98 2.89
C GLN A 246 -25.29 19.82 4.12
N LEU A 247 -24.32 20.54 4.67
CA LEU A 247 -24.43 21.23 5.97
C LEU A 247 -24.32 22.76 5.84
N GLY A 248 -23.81 23.29 4.73
CA GLY A 248 -23.55 24.73 4.55
C GLY A 248 -22.32 25.26 5.30
N TYR A 249 -21.60 24.41 6.03
CA TYR A 249 -20.33 24.72 6.71
C TYR A 249 -19.38 23.53 6.62
N VAL A 250 -18.08 23.74 6.90
CA VAL A 250 -17.05 22.69 6.80
C VAL A 250 -16.56 22.32 8.19
N ARG A 251 -16.67 21.03 8.58
CA ARG A 251 -16.19 20.54 9.88
C ARG A 251 -14.67 20.36 9.89
N THR A 252 -14.13 19.84 8.80
CA THR A 252 -12.70 19.49 8.68
C THR A 252 -11.87 20.68 8.22
N LYS A 253 -11.04 21.22 9.12
CA LYS A 253 -10.06 22.29 8.77
C LYS A 253 -8.85 21.77 7.97
N GLY A 254 -8.50 20.50 8.16
CA GLY A 254 -7.41 19.83 7.49
C GLY A 254 -7.05 18.54 8.21
N LEU A 255 -5.79 18.09 8.07
CA LEU A 255 -5.31 16.87 8.73
C LEU A 255 -5.05 17.12 10.22
N ARG A 256 -5.34 16.12 11.05
CA ARG A 256 -5.05 16.11 12.48
C ARG A 256 -4.44 14.76 12.84
N ASP A 257 -3.13 14.78 13.09
CA ASP A 257 -2.29 13.63 13.39
C ASP A 257 -2.56 12.42 12.48
N MET A 258 -2.79 12.70 11.19
CA MET A 258 -3.05 11.66 10.19
C MET A 258 -1.79 10.84 10.02
N ARG A 259 -1.85 9.56 10.40
CA ARG A 259 -0.72 8.63 10.34
C ARG A 259 -0.61 7.98 8.97
N MET A 260 0.61 7.99 8.42
CA MET A 260 1.01 7.29 7.20
C MET A 260 2.25 6.44 7.49
N LEU A 261 2.53 5.46 6.64
CA LEU A 261 3.68 4.57 6.76
C LEU A 261 4.32 4.36 5.39
N SER A 262 5.65 4.27 5.34
CA SER A 262 6.38 3.88 4.13
C SER A 262 7.31 2.68 4.36
N HIS A 263 7.28 1.73 3.42
CA HIS A 263 8.24 0.62 3.31
C HIS A 263 9.36 0.88 2.29
N LYS A 264 9.31 2.00 1.56
CA LYS A 264 10.28 2.35 0.50
C LYS A 264 11.73 2.40 0.98
N PHE A 265 11.93 2.72 2.25
CA PHE A 265 13.24 2.92 2.87
C PHE A 265 13.85 1.65 3.47
N TYR A 266 13.23 0.49 3.27
CA TYR A 266 13.70 -0.76 3.87
C TYR A 266 15.16 -1.05 3.53
N GLY A 267 15.98 -1.30 4.56
CA GLY A 267 17.41 -1.56 4.43
C GLY A 267 18.30 -0.32 4.38
N GLU A 268 17.75 0.90 4.24
CA GLU A 268 18.54 2.13 4.30
C GLU A 268 19.02 2.44 5.72
N SER A 269 19.99 3.36 5.83
CA SER A 269 20.48 3.93 7.09
C SER A 269 19.70 5.16 7.52
#